data_AF-A0A166GB26-F1
#
_entry.id   AF-A0A166GB26-F1
#
_cell.length_a   1.000
_cell.length_b   1.000
_cell.length_c   1.000
_cell.angle_alpha   90.00
_cell.angle_beta   90.00
_cell.angle_gamma   90.00
#
_symmetry.space_group_name_H-M   'P 1'
#
loop_
_entity.id
_entity.type
_entity.pdbx_description
1 polymer ?
#
loop_
_entity_poly.entity_id
_entity_poly.type
_entity_poly.pdbx_seq_one_letter_code
_entity_poly.pdbx_strand_id
1 'polypeptide(L)' 'MSSSYIVTLKSSATEDDIKKAAQDITENGGEVIRTFNSVILKGLAAKIPDSYLDNFKSLNGDVVDFVEPDQQVHTQ' A
#
# COMPACT_ATOMS: atom_id res chain seq x y z
N MET A 1 12.88 -8.35 6.11
CA MET A 1 12.89 -7.06 6.83
C MET A 1 11.48 -6.50 6.67
N SER A 2 11.17 -5.33 7.23
CA SER A 2 9.96 -4.59 6.87
C SER A 2 10.38 -3.29 6.21
N SER A 3 9.94 -3.11 4.97
CA SER A 3 10.25 -1.92 4.18
C SER A 3 8.97 -1.10 4.04
N SER A 4 9.11 0.22 4.01
CA SER A 4 7.98 1.11 3.75
C SER A 4 7.63 1.05 2.27
N TYR A 5 6.36 0.91 1.95
CA TYR A 5 5.83 0.90 0.59
C TYR A 5 4.66 1.86 0.47
N ILE A 6 4.55 2.51 -0.68
CA ILE A 6 3.38 3.27 -1.10
C ILE A 6 2.58 2.38 -2.05
N VAL A 7 1.39 2.00 -1.62
CA VAL A 7 0.42 1.26 -2.40
C VAL A 7 -0.57 2.24 -2.98
N THR A 8 -0.52 2.43 -4.28
CA THR A 8 -1.48 3.21 -5.04
C THR A 8 -2.53 2.27 -5.60
N LEU A 9 -3.80 2.58 -5.33
CA LEU A 9 -4.96 1.84 -5.81
C LEU A 9 -5.48 2.48 -7.09
N LYS A 10 -6.18 1.68 -7.90
CA LYS A 10 -6.85 2.17 -9.11
C LYS A 10 -7.90 3.22 -8.77
N SER A 11 -8.20 4.09 -9.71
CA SER A 11 -9.23 5.13 -9.56
C SER A 11 -10.64 4.57 -9.26
N SER A 12 -10.90 3.32 -9.68
CA SER A 12 -12.10 2.54 -9.37
C SER A 12 -12.18 2.06 -7.92
N ALA A 13 -11.08 2.04 -7.17
CA ALA A 13 -11.06 1.60 -5.79
C ALA A 13 -11.89 2.54 -4.91
N THR A 14 -12.61 1.96 -3.96
CA THR A 14 -13.44 2.69 -2.99
C THR A 14 -12.69 2.88 -1.68
N GLU A 15 -13.19 3.76 -0.80
CA GLU A 15 -12.62 3.90 0.56
C GLU A 15 -12.61 2.59 1.35
N ASP A 16 -13.61 1.74 1.11
CA ASP A 16 -13.70 0.41 1.72
C ASP A 16 -12.53 -0.48 1.29
N ASP A 17 -12.10 -0.39 0.03
CA ASP A 17 -10.94 -1.14 -0.47
C ASP A 17 -9.64 -0.64 0.18
N ILE A 18 -9.50 0.67 0.38
CA ILE A 18 -8.34 1.25 1.08
C ILE A 18 -8.30 0.73 2.53
N LYS A 19 -9.45 0.74 3.21
CA LYS A 19 -9.57 0.25 4.59
C LYS A 19 -9.29 -1.25 4.68
N LYS A 20 -9.82 -2.04 3.75
CA LYS A 20 -9.54 -3.49 3.69
C LYS A 20 -8.06 -3.74 3.49
N ALA A 21 -7.43 -3.10 2.52
CA ALA A 21 -5.99 -3.25 2.29
C ALA A 21 -5.17 -2.83 3.51
N ALA A 22 -5.56 -1.74 4.17
CA ALA A 22 -4.93 -1.28 5.41
C ALA A 22 -5.05 -2.30 6.55
N GLN A 23 -6.24 -2.86 6.76
CA GLN A 23 -6.45 -3.93 7.75
C GLN A 23 -5.63 -5.16 7.41
N ASP A 24 -5.69 -5.60 6.15
CA ASP A 24 -5.02 -6.81 5.67
C ASP A 24 -3.50 -6.70 5.87
N ILE A 25 -2.90 -5.55 5.56
CA ILE A 25 -1.49 -5.29 5.84
C ILE A 25 -1.20 -5.34 7.35
N THR A 26 -2.06 -4.75 8.18
CA THR A 26 -1.87 -4.73 9.64
C THR A 26 -2.01 -6.13 10.24
N GLU A 27 -2.95 -6.95 9.77
CA GLU A 27 -3.18 -8.33 10.20
C GLU A 27 -2.02 -9.26 9.78
N ASN A 28 -1.40 -8.99 8.64
CA ASN A 28 -0.24 -9.74 8.14
C ASN A 28 1.11 -9.24 8.70
N GLY A 29 1.09 -8.43 9.78
CA GLY A 29 2.29 -7.98 10.47
C GLY A 29 3.00 -6.78 9.82
N GLY A 30 2.31 -6.08 8.93
CA GLY A 30 2.69 -4.76 8.45
C GLY A 30 2.13 -3.63 9.32
N GLU A 31 2.43 -2.40 8.94
CA GLU A 31 2.04 -1.19 9.68
C GLU A 31 1.61 -0.11 8.71
N VAL A 32 0.35 0.35 8.78
CA VAL A 32 -0.12 1.44 7.93
C VAL A 32 0.38 2.77 8.48
N ILE A 33 1.22 3.45 7.71
CA ILE A 33 1.81 4.75 8.07
C ILE A 33 0.83 5.88 7.71
N ARG A 34 0.23 5.81 6.52
CA ARG A 34 -0.61 6.88 5.99
C ARG A 34 -1.62 6.32 5.01
N THR A 35 -2.85 6.84 5.00
CA THR A 35 -3.83 6.51 3.97
C THR A 35 -4.10 7.74 3.11
N PHE A 36 -4.22 7.53 1.81
CA PHE A 36 -4.53 8.54 0.82
C PHE A 36 -5.92 8.26 0.28
N ASN A 37 -6.89 9.04 0.75
CA ASN A 37 -8.24 9.02 0.21
C ASN A 37 -8.52 10.38 -0.45
N SER A 38 -7.97 10.58 -1.65
CA SER A 38 -8.23 11.77 -2.45
C SER A 38 -8.78 11.40 -3.81
N VAL A 39 -9.52 12.32 -4.41
CA VAL A 39 -10.09 12.16 -5.77
C VAL A 39 -8.99 11.92 -6.81
N ILE A 40 -7.79 12.44 -6.55
CA ILE A 40 -6.62 12.38 -7.45
C ILE A 40 -5.72 11.17 -7.14
N LEU A 41 -5.65 10.73 -5.87
CA LEU A 41 -4.78 9.65 -5.43
C LEU A 41 -5.48 8.84 -4.33
N LYS A 42 -5.77 7.58 -4.65
CA LYS A 42 -6.34 6.60 -3.74
C LYS A 42 -5.27 5.57 -3.44
N GLY A 43 -4.99 5.32 -2.18
CA GLY A 43 -3.89 4.45 -1.80
C GLY A 43 -3.57 4.50 -0.31
N LEU A 44 -2.48 3.87 0.08
CA LEU A 44 -1.94 3.95 1.42
C LEU A 44 -0.42 3.71 1.42
N ALA A 45 0.29 4.43 2.29
CA ALA A 45 1.65 4.12 2.68
C ALA A 45 1.62 3.16 3.88
N ALA A 46 2.27 2.01 3.75
CA ALA A 46 2.39 1.05 4.83
C ALA A 46 3.76 0.36 4.79
N LYS A 47 4.27 -0.01 5.96
CA LYS A 47 5.37 -0.96 6.08
C LYS A 47 4.83 -2.35 5.81
N ILE A 48 5.38 -2.99 4.79
CA ILE A 48 5.03 -4.36 4.43
C ILE A 48 6.28 -5.22 4.68
N PRO A 49 6.14 -6.36 5.37
CA PRO A 49 7.22 -7.34 5.45
C PRO A 49 7.60 -7.83 4.05
N ASP A 50 8.89 -7.95 3.73
CA ASP A 50 9.31 -8.46 2.41
C ASP A 50 8.71 -9.84 2.12
N SER A 51 8.52 -10.66 3.15
CA SER A 51 7.87 -11.98 3.07
C SER A 51 6.39 -11.92 2.65
N TYR A 52 5.72 -10.78 2.87
CA TYR A 52 4.31 -10.56 2.54
C TYR A 52 4.13 -9.76 1.24
N LEU A 53 5.16 -9.03 0.79
CA LEU A 53 5.08 -8.16 -0.38
C LEU A 53 4.62 -8.91 -1.64
N ASP A 54 5.21 -10.07 -1.94
CA ASP A 54 4.85 -10.89 -3.10
C ASP A 54 3.40 -11.39 -3.03
N ASN A 55 2.94 -11.78 -1.83
CA ASN A 55 1.55 -12.17 -1.61
C ASN A 55 0.62 -10.99 -1.77
N PHE A 56 0.95 -9.83 -1.20
CA PHE A 56 0.14 -8.62 -1.30
C PHE A 56 -0.01 -8.17 -2.75
N LYS A 57 1.08 -8.16 -3.53
CA LYS A 57 1.07 -7.86 -4.97
C LYS A 57 0.20 -8.85 -5.76
N SER A 58 0.25 -10.13 -5.41
CA SER A 58 -0.53 -11.16 -6.10
C SER A 58 -2.02 -11.10 -5.75
N LEU A 59 -2.36 -10.86 -4.48
CA LEU A 59 -3.74 -10.79 -3.97
C LEU A 59 -4.44 -9.50 -4.42
N ASN A 60 -3.72 -8.38 -4.41
CA ASN A 60 -4.29 -7.08 -4.65
C ASN A 60 -3.96 -6.53 -6.06
N GLY A 61 -3.28 -7.27 -6.93
CA GLY A 61 -2.89 -6.80 -8.27
C GLY A 61 -4.05 -6.40 -9.19
N ASP A 62 -5.28 -6.78 -8.87
CA ASP A 62 -6.48 -6.33 -9.59
C ASP A 62 -6.91 -4.90 -9.19
N VAL A 63 -6.77 -4.54 -7.92
CA VAL A 63 -7.20 -3.25 -7.34
C VAL A 63 -6.05 -2.27 -7.11
N VAL A 64 -4.84 -2.78 -6.95
CA VAL A 64 -3.61 -2.02 -6.79
C VAL A 64 -3.06 -1.67 -8.16
N ASP A 65 -2.85 -0.39 -8.38
CA ASP A 65 -2.27 0.15 -9.61
C ASP A 65 -0.75 0.04 -9.57
N PHE A 66 -0.14 0.50 -8.46
CA PHE A 66 1.30 0.49 -8.27
C PHE A 66 1.68 0.26 -6.81
N VAL A 67 2.76 -0.50 -6.59
CA VAL A 67 3.41 -0.63 -5.27
C VAL A 67 4.86 -0.20 -5.42
N GLU A 68 5.19 0.95 -4.85
CA GLU A 68 6.54 1.49 -4.87
C GLU A 68 7.15 1.42 -3.46
N PRO A 69 8.44 1.06 -3.31
CA PRO A 69 9.12 1.25 -2.04
C PRO A 69 9.18 2.75 -1.73
N ASP A 70 8.78 3.12 -0.52
CA ASP A 70 8.88 4.48 -0.01
C ASP A 70 10.37 4.80 0.18
N GLN A 71 10.97 5.43 -0.82
CA GLN A 71 12.36 5.87 -0.78
C GLN A 71 12.44 7.36 -0.46
N GLN A 72 13.30 7.69 0.51
CA GLN A 72 13.63 9.07 0.81
C GLN A 72 14.46 9.66 -0.34
N VAL A 73 13.86 10.58 -1.09
CA VAL A 73 14.57 11.33 -2.13
C VAL A 73 15.69 12.16 -1.48
N HIS A 74 16.93 11.87 -1.86
CA HIS A 74 18.06 12.75 -1.54
C HIS A 74 18.18 13.77 -2.68
N THR A 75 17.82 15.01 -2.41
CA THR A 75 18.15 16.14 -3.28
C THR A 75 19.60 16.54 -3.01
N GLN A 76 20.45 16.54 -4.04
CA GLN A 76 21.82 17.07 -3.98
C GLN A 76 21.84 18.60 -4.06
#